data_AF-A0A940W7E5-F1
#
_entry.id   AF-A0A940W7E5-F1
#
_cell.length_a   1.000
_cell.length_b   1.000
_cell.length_c   1.000
_cell.angle_alpha   90.00
_cell.angle_beta   90.00
_cell.angle_gamma   90.00
#
_symmetry.space_group_name_H-M   'P 1'
#
loop_
_entity.id
_entity.type
_entity.pdbx_description
1 polymer ?
#
loop_
_entity_poly.entity_id
_entity_poly.type
_entity_poly.pdbx_seq_one_letter_code
_entity_poly.pdbx_strand_id
1 'polypeptide(L)'
;MGATILSRKRFNEALLASVPASPSEMESLNGLAAEGGAGFPRLLVSRGLLTPEGLLRSYETICGIPAFKREPDADAPAPSDVLPLSFLRAKLLIPVSAADGTLTVAMADP
;
A
#
# COMPACT_ATOMS: atom_id res chain seq x y z
N MET A 1 -6.19 17.49 -5.98
CA MET A 1 -7.09 16.67 -5.14
C MET A 1 -6.29 16.27 -3.92
N GLY A 2 -6.70 16.69 -2.72
CA GLY A 2 -5.98 16.32 -1.49
C GLY A 2 -6.20 14.85 -1.19
N ALA A 3 -5.13 14.10 -0.95
CA ALA A 3 -5.24 12.75 -0.41
C ALA A 3 -5.99 12.84 0.92
N THR A 4 -7.19 12.26 0.99
CA THR A 4 -7.89 12.10 2.26
C THR A 4 -6.98 11.29 3.17
N ILE A 5 -6.63 11.83 4.35
CA ILE A 5 -5.82 11.09 5.32
C ILE A 5 -6.69 9.95 5.86
N LEU A 6 -6.57 8.79 5.22
CA LEU A 6 -7.24 7.57 5.63
C LEU A 6 -6.47 6.97 6.81
N SER A 7 -7.14 6.74 7.93
CA SER A 7 -6.50 6.03 9.04
C SER A 7 -6.26 4.56 8.66
N ARG A 8 -5.19 3.98 9.18
CA ARG A 8 -4.87 2.56 8.95
C ARG A 8 -6.05 1.64 9.31
N LYS A 9 -6.75 1.94 10.40
CA LYS A 9 -7.96 1.24 10.81
C LYS A 9 -9.04 1.28 9.73
N ARG A 10 -9.36 2.46 9.20
CA ARG A 10 -10.38 2.60 8.14
C ARG A 10 -9.98 1.88 6.85
N PHE A 11 -8.69 1.89 6.50
CA PHE A 11 -8.19 1.10 5.37
C PHE A 11 -8.43 -0.39 5.60
N ASN A 12 -8.07 -0.91 6.77
CA ASN A 12 -8.23 -2.33 7.10
C ASN A 12 -9.72 -2.76 7.09
N GLU A 13 -10.60 -1.93 7.66
CA GLU A 13 -12.05 -2.16 7.65
C GLU A 13 -12.60 -2.17 6.21
N ALA A 14 -12.21 -1.21 5.38
CA ALA A 14 -12.60 -1.14 3.98
C ALA A 14 -12.05 -2.33 3.16
N LEU A 15 -10.81 -2.75 3.43
CA LEU A 15 -10.19 -3.89 2.78
C LEU A 15 -10.96 -5.18 3.09
N LEU A 16 -11.34 -5.38 4.36
CA LEU A 16 -12.08 -6.56 4.80
C LEU A 16 -13.43 -6.72 4.09
N ALA A 17 -14.09 -5.61 3.72
CA ALA A 17 -15.36 -5.64 2.99
C ALA A 17 -15.28 -6.32 1.60
N SER A 18 -14.07 -6.47 1.04
CA SER A 18 -13.82 -7.11 -0.25
C SER A 18 -13.33 -8.56 -0.15
N VAL A 19 -13.13 -9.08 1.07
CA VAL A 19 -12.55 -10.39 1.31
C VAL A 19 -13.64 -11.48 1.36
N PRO A 20 -13.52 -12.57 0.60
CA PRO A 20 -14.39 -13.73 0.74
C PRO A 20 -13.97 -14.53 1.98
N ALA A 21 -14.72 -14.42 3.08
CA ALA A 21 -14.51 -15.22 4.28
C ALA A 21 -15.84 -15.76 4.83
N SER A 22 -15.78 -16.88 5.55
CA SER A 22 -16.95 -17.44 6.23
C SER A 22 -17.45 -16.50 7.35
N PRO A 23 -18.73 -16.57 7.77
CA PRO A 23 -19.24 -15.71 8.84
C PRO A 23 -18.44 -15.79 10.15
N SER A 24 -18.01 -17.01 10.53
CA SER A 24 -17.18 -17.24 11.72
C SER A 24 -15.76 -16.69 11.59
N GLU A 25 -15.16 -16.75 10.39
CA GLU A 25 -13.87 -16.09 10.14
C GLU A 25 -14.01 -14.57 10.13
N MET A 26 -15.12 -14.05 9.59
CA MET A 26 -15.36 -12.62 9.47
C MET A 26 -15.40 -11.93 10.84
N GLU A 27 -15.99 -12.57 11.85
CA GLU A 27 -15.99 -12.04 13.22
C GLU A 27 -14.55 -11.91 13.77
N SER A 28 -13.72 -12.93 13.57
CA SER A 28 -12.30 -12.90 13.96
C SER A 28 -11.51 -11.85 13.19
N LEU A 29 -11.75 -11.71 11.89
CA LEU A 29 -11.06 -10.74 11.03
C LEU A 29 -11.45 -9.29 11.36
N ASN A 30 -12.68 -9.02 11.79
CA ASN A 30 -13.10 -7.69 12.22
C ASN A 30 -12.33 -7.21 13.45
N GLY A 31 -12.13 -8.08 14.45
CA GLY A 31 -11.27 -7.76 15.60
C GLY A 31 -9.83 -7.43 15.17
N LEU A 32 -9.27 -8.28 14.30
CA LEU A 32 -7.92 -8.08 13.74
C LEU A 32 -7.79 -6.82 12.88
N ALA A 33 -8.84 -6.40 12.16
CA ALA A 33 -8.84 -5.18 11.37
C ALA A 33 -8.84 -3.92 12.25
N ALA A 34 -9.60 -3.95 13.35
CA ALA A 34 -9.73 -2.84 14.29
C ALA A 34 -8.47 -2.61 15.15
N GLU A 35 -7.81 -3.70 15.55
CA GLU A 35 -6.56 -3.67 16.32
C GLU A 35 -5.31 -3.64 15.44
N GLY A 36 -5.44 -4.10 14.19
CA GLY A 36 -4.32 -4.30 13.28
C GLY A 36 -3.69 -3.01 12.77
N GLY A 37 -2.35 -3.00 12.76
CA GLY A 37 -1.55 -2.01 12.04
C GLY A 37 -1.28 -2.39 10.57
N ALA A 38 -0.12 -1.98 10.05
CA ALA A 38 0.34 -2.29 8.68
C ALA A 38 0.48 -3.79 8.38
N GLY A 39 0.45 -4.66 9.39
CA GLY A 39 0.53 -6.12 9.21
C GLY A 39 -0.76 -6.78 8.71
N PHE A 40 -1.93 -6.15 8.91
CA PHE A 40 -3.21 -6.78 8.59
C PHE A 40 -3.39 -7.11 7.10
N PRO A 41 -3.06 -6.22 6.14
CA PRO A 41 -3.16 -6.57 4.72
C PRO A 41 -2.25 -7.74 4.33
N ARG A 42 -1.05 -7.81 4.89
CA ARG A 42 -0.11 -8.93 4.67
C ARG A 42 -0.65 -10.24 5.25
N LEU A 43 -1.34 -10.18 6.39
CA LEU A 43 -2.00 -11.34 6.98
C LEU A 43 -3.05 -11.92 6.03
N LEU A 44 -3.91 -11.08 5.44
CA LEU A 44 -4.93 -11.52 4.47
C LEU A 44 -4.29 -12.21 3.28
N VAL A 45 -3.20 -11.66 2.75
CA VAL A 45 -2.44 -12.27 1.65
C VAL A 45 -1.83 -13.60 2.05
N SER A 46 -1.20 -13.69 3.23
CA SER A 46 -0.58 -14.92 3.72
C SER A 46 -1.59 -16.06 3.95
N ARG A 47 -2.84 -15.72 4.26
CA ARG A 47 -3.94 -16.68 4.45
C ARG A 47 -4.64 -17.05 3.15
N GLY A 48 -4.24 -16.49 2.01
CA GLY A 48 -4.89 -16.71 0.71
C GLY A 48 -6.26 -16.04 0.58
N LEU A 49 -6.63 -15.18 1.54
CA LEU A 49 -7.90 -14.44 1.55
C LEU A 49 -7.88 -13.23 0.61
N LEU A 50 -6.68 -12.80 0.20
CA LEU A 50 -6.46 -11.71 -0.72
C LEU A 50 -5.23 -12.03 -1.59
N THR A 51 -5.27 -11.76 -2.89
CA THR A 51 -4.05 -11.90 -3.72
C THR A 51 -3.21 -10.62 -3.65
N PRO A 52 -1.90 -10.67 -3.94
CA PRO A 52 -1.06 -9.47 -4.03
C PRO A 52 -1.64 -8.42 -5.00
N GLU A 53 -2.17 -8.86 -6.14
CA GLU A 53 -2.79 -8.00 -7.15
C GLU A 53 -4.12 -7.43 -6.67
N GLY A 54 -4.90 -8.20 -5.89
CA GLY A 54 -6.11 -7.73 -5.22
C GLY A 54 -5.81 -6.65 -4.19
N LEU A 55 -4.72 -6.82 -3.44
CA LEU A 55 -4.26 -5.81 -2.47
C LEU A 55 -3.83 -4.51 -3.17
N LEU A 56 -3.07 -4.60 -4.27
CA LEU A 56 -2.68 -3.43 -5.06
C LEU A 56 -3.91 -2.64 -5.54
N ARG A 57 -4.90 -3.33 -6.14
CA ARG A 57 -6.15 -2.69 -6.58
C ARG A 57 -6.95 -2.07 -5.45
N SER A 58 -6.86 -2.63 -4.24
CA SER A 58 -7.50 -2.08 -3.05
C SER A 58 -6.86 -0.76 -2.63
N TYR A 59 -5.53 -0.63 -2.69
CA TYR A 59 -4.85 0.66 -2.47
C TYR A 59 -5.26 1.72 -3.51
N GLU A 60 -5.38 1.33 -4.79
CA GLU A 60 -5.85 2.25 -5.83
C GLU A 60 -7.27 2.74 -5.56
N THR A 61 -8.16 1.83 -5.21
CA THR A 61 -9.59 2.15 -5.03
C THR A 61 -9.85 2.90 -3.73
N ILE A 62 -9.23 2.48 -2.64
CA ILE A 62 -9.52 3.01 -1.30
C ILE A 62 -8.73 4.29 -1.04
N CYS A 63 -7.46 4.34 -1.44
CA CYS A 63 -6.57 5.48 -1.17
C CYS A 63 -6.45 6.44 -2.36
N GLY A 64 -6.90 6.06 -3.57
CA GLY A 64 -6.74 6.86 -4.78
C GLY A 64 -5.29 6.92 -5.27
N ILE A 65 -4.45 5.96 -4.89
CA ILE A 65 -3.01 5.93 -5.21
C ILE A 65 -2.79 4.92 -6.33
N PRO A 66 -2.35 5.34 -7.52
CA PRO A 66 -2.19 4.44 -8.66
C PRO A 66 -1.09 3.40 -8.42
N ALA A 67 -1.30 2.18 -8.90
CA ALA A 67 -0.26 1.16 -8.86
C ALA A 67 0.90 1.57 -9.75
N PHE A 68 2.11 1.47 -9.20
CA PHE A 68 3.33 1.72 -9.95
C PHE A 68 3.93 0.40 -10.44
N LYS A 69 4.20 0.32 -11.74
CA LYS A 69 4.99 -0.74 -12.35
C LYS A 69 6.18 -0.10 -13.05
N ARG A 70 7.39 -0.45 -12.63
CA ARG A 70 8.60 0.01 -13.31
C ARG A 70 8.67 -0.66 -14.69
N GLU A 71 8.81 0.14 -15.73
CA GLU A 71 9.11 -0.41 -17.06
C GLU A 71 10.56 -0.91 -17.10
N PRO A 72 10.80 -2.10 -17.69
CA PRO A 72 12.13 -2.71 -17.71
C PRO A 72 13.17 -1.89 -18.48
N ASP A 73 12.74 -1.15 -19.51
CA ASP A 73 13.60 -0.35 -20.39
C ASP A 73 13.66 1.13 -19.98
N ALA A 74 13.05 1.50 -18.84
CA ALA A 74 13.16 2.84 -18.30
C ALA A 74 14.53 3.03 -17.65
N ASP A 75 15.51 3.41 -18.47
CA ASP A 75 16.88 3.79 -18.09
C ASP A 75 16.96 5.10 -17.28
N ALA A 76 15.82 5.73 -16.97
CA ALA A 76 15.81 6.94 -16.16
C ALA A 76 16.41 6.63 -14.78
N PRO A 77 17.55 7.24 -14.41
CA PRO A 77 18.09 7.09 -13.08
C PRO A 77 17.07 7.66 -12.10
N ALA A 78 16.59 6.83 -11.18
CA ALA A 78 15.80 7.30 -10.05
C ALA A 78 16.61 8.40 -9.37
N PRO A 79 16.02 9.57 -9.05
CA PRO A 79 16.75 10.65 -8.40
C PRO A 79 17.16 10.22 -6.98
N SER A 80 18.32 9.56 -6.88
CA SER A 80 18.88 8.99 -5.66
C SER A 80 19.41 10.05 -4.71
N ASP A 81 19.66 11.24 -5.25
CA ASP A 81 20.39 12.30 -4.55
C ASP A 81 19.44 13.19 -3.73
N VAL A 82 18.12 12.99 -3.87
CA VAL A 82 17.10 13.78 -3.16
C VAL A 82 16.94 13.30 -1.71
N LEU A 83 17.10 12.00 -1.45
CA LEU A 83 16.93 11.40 -0.13
C LEU A 83 18.04 10.37 0.14
N PRO A 84 18.57 10.30 1.37
CA PRO A 84 19.56 9.29 1.73
C PRO A 84 19.06 7.86 1.45
N LEU A 85 19.91 7.02 0.88
CA LEU A 85 19.58 5.62 0.58
C LEU A 85 19.10 4.83 1.82
N SER A 86 19.65 5.14 3.00
CA SER A 86 19.23 4.55 4.27
C SER A 86 17.76 4.86 4.60
N PHE A 87 17.31 6.09 4.34
CA PHE A 87 15.93 6.50 4.52
C PHE A 87 15.02 5.78 3.52
N LEU A 88 15.39 5.76 2.24
CA LEU A 88 14.62 5.09 1.18
C LEU A 88 14.41 3.61 1.50
N ARG A 89 15.47 2.92 1.95
CA ARG A 89 15.39 1.51 2.38
C ARG A 89 14.52 1.32 3.61
N ALA A 90 14.69 2.15 4.64
CA ALA A 90 13.93 2.04 5.89
C ALA A 90 12.43 2.29 5.69
N LYS A 91 12.06 3.11 4.71
CA LYS A 91 10.67 3.45 4.37
C LYS A 91 10.11 2.65 3.20
N LEU A 92 10.91 1.74 2.60
CA LEU A 92 10.54 0.97 1.42
C LEU A 92 10.01 1.87 0.28
N LEU A 93 10.76 2.96 0.03
CA LEU A 93 10.47 3.96 -0.99
C LEU A 93 11.43 3.83 -2.17
N ILE A 94 10.91 4.01 -3.37
CA ILE A 94 11.68 4.11 -4.61
C ILE A 94 11.33 5.45 -5.26
N PRO A 95 12.29 6.39 -5.41
CA PRO A 95 12.07 7.62 -6.16
C PRO A 95 11.71 7.31 -7.62
N VAL A 96 10.67 7.96 -8.13
CA VAL A 96 10.19 7.79 -9.52
C VAL A 96 10.52 9.02 -10.35
N SER A 97 10.25 10.21 -9.81
CA SER A 97 10.56 11.49 -10.47
C SER A 97 10.70 12.60 -9.44
N ALA A 98 11.48 13.63 -9.78
CA ALA A 98 11.59 14.85 -9.00
C ALA A 98 11.45 16.05 -9.94
N ALA A 99 10.41 16.84 -9.77
CA ALA A 99 10.13 18.02 -10.58
C ALA A 99 9.39 19.08 -9.75
N ASP A 100 9.70 20.35 -9.97
CA ASP A 100 9.00 21.49 -9.35
C ASP A 100 8.89 21.40 -7.82
N GLY A 101 9.97 20.95 -7.16
CA GLY A 101 10.02 20.76 -5.71
C GLY A 101 9.16 19.60 -5.19
N THR A 102 8.56 18.81 -6.08
CA THR A 102 7.74 17.63 -5.76
C THR A 102 8.52 16.35 -6.08
N LEU A 103 8.61 15.46 -5.09
CA LEU A 103 9.18 14.12 -5.26
C LEU A 103 8.04 13.10 -5.37
N THR A 104 7.98 12.39 -6.48
CA THR A 104 7.10 11.23 -6.66
C THR A 104 7.86 9.98 -6.23
N VAL A 105 7.25 9.17 -5.37
CA VAL A 105 7.82 7.92 -4.88
C VAL A 105 6.85 6.76 -5.08
N ALA A 106 7.37 5.59 -5.43
CA ALA A 106 6.67 4.33 -5.28
C ALA A 106 6.90 3.81 -3.86
N MET A 107 5.83 3.41 -3.18
CA MET A 107 5.86 2.96 -1.80
C MET A 107 5.21 1.58 -1.68
N ALA A 108 5.79 0.72 -0.86
CA ALA A 108 5.26 -0.63 -0.64
C ALA A 108 3.93 -0.63 0.16
N ASP A 109 3.72 0.37 1.01
CA ASP A 109 2.53 0.50 1.87
C ASP A 109 2.27 2.00 2.15
N PRO A 110 1.45 2.67 1.31
CA PRO A 110 1.29 4.11 1.36
C PRO A 110 0.40 4.68 2.48
#